data_AF-A0A9D6J1L3-F1
#
_entry.id   AF-A0A9D6J1L3-F1
#
_cell.length_a   1.000
_cell.length_b   1.000
_cell.length_c   1.000
_cell.angle_alpha   90.00
_cell.angle_beta   90.00
_cell.angle_gamma   90.00
#
_symmetry.space_group_name_H-M   'P 1'
#
loop_
_entity.id
_entity.type
_entity.pdbx_description
1 polymer ?
#
loop_
_entity_poly.entity_id
_entity_poly.type
_entity_poly.pdbx_seq_one_letter_code
_entity_poly.pdbx_strand_id
1 'polypeptide(L)'
;MAATHASGRALDRRRRPGSPSILMPRPERSQRRFGDSASPGAGVARGSAPALRRARRRILLCGALAVLLSCGGGGGGGGGGGSGGPYLVGAHYYVWYPSNFSQGYLRAALRPAEAPALGEYDSRDPAVAGEHIALASSHGIDFFALDWWPNRPSQNDAIDAGFLRASNLGQIRFCIFYNSFGLGDRPSEGILFDAATRSRFVSDLVGIARRYFDHPSYLRVDGRPVIELYITREMRGLFPQAMQEMRQALSAEGYDPFVIGDEIFWGVIEANDDPGAAARVTGEPQLSRIRLFDAITAYNLYEGARQQDRGFGSASAFVGDSAALYRRYRDAGGVPIVPVVIPGFNDRGTRLAADHFVIPRRWAADAAEGSFFSESIERIARPLVDAHLRMVLITSWNEWNEDTAIEPVAPAPPTSEDRSGQQLFTQGYTYEGFGTTYLDTVSERLGG
;
A
#
# COMPACT_ATOMS: atom_id res chain seq x y z
N MET A 1 8.00 71.40 34.39
CA MET A 1 8.76 70.24 34.90
C MET A 1 7.94 68.99 34.62
N ALA A 2 8.54 68.00 33.95
CA ALA A 2 8.28 66.53 33.84
C ALA A 2 6.86 65.96 34.05
N ALA A 3 6.36 64.90 33.42
CA ALA A 3 6.65 63.93 32.33
C ALA A 3 5.31 63.13 32.17
N THR A 4 4.95 62.32 31.16
CA THR A 4 5.65 61.16 30.56
C THR A 4 4.82 60.60 29.38
N HIS A 5 5.48 59.94 28.42
CA HIS A 5 5.00 59.35 27.16
C HIS A 5 4.35 57.96 27.27
N ALA A 6 3.52 57.58 26.27
CA ALA A 6 3.75 56.40 25.40
C ALA A 6 2.76 56.37 24.21
N SER A 7 3.29 56.23 22.99
CA SER A 7 2.55 56.13 21.72
C SER A 7 2.80 54.79 21.04
N GLY A 8 1.76 54.23 20.42
CA GLY A 8 1.80 52.96 19.69
C GLY A 8 2.29 53.10 18.24
N ARG A 9 2.88 52.03 17.72
CA ARG A 9 3.02 51.77 16.28
C ARG A 9 2.82 50.29 15.98
N ALA A 10 2.05 50.04 14.93
CA ALA A 10 1.67 48.75 14.38
C ALA A 10 2.83 48.04 13.68
N LEU A 11 2.81 46.69 13.73
CA LEU A 11 3.70 45.83 12.97
C LEU A 11 2.91 44.78 12.17
N ASP A 12 3.26 44.76 10.90
CA ASP A 12 2.86 43.96 9.76
C ASP A 12 2.97 42.44 10.00
N ARG A 13 1.89 41.68 9.73
CA ARG A 13 1.85 40.21 9.79
C ARG A 13 1.90 39.62 8.38
N ARG A 14 3.08 39.15 7.98
CA ARG A 14 3.28 38.31 6.79
C ARG A 14 2.57 36.97 6.96
N ARG A 15 1.75 36.61 5.95
CA ARG A 15 1.14 35.28 5.80
C ARG A 15 2.22 34.23 5.52
N ARG A 16 2.20 33.12 6.26
CA ARG A 16 2.95 31.90 5.95
C ARG A 16 2.19 31.11 4.86
N PRO A 17 2.86 30.49 3.87
CA PRO A 17 2.21 29.61 2.92
C PRO A 17 1.85 28.28 3.62
N GLY A 18 0.62 27.81 3.41
CA GLY A 18 0.13 26.54 3.93
C GLY A 18 0.70 25.36 3.16
N SER A 19 0.99 24.27 3.88
CA SER A 19 1.42 22.99 3.33
C SER A 19 0.25 22.29 2.61
N PRO A 20 0.48 21.58 1.49
CA PRO A 20 -0.59 20.96 0.72
C PRO A 20 -1.14 19.71 1.43
N SER A 21 -2.46 19.70 1.64
CA SER A 21 -3.25 18.54 2.07
C SER A 21 -3.24 17.46 0.99
N ILE A 22 -3.09 16.19 1.38
CA ILE A 22 -3.32 15.03 0.52
C ILE A 22 -4.81 15.04 0.15
N LEU A 23 -5.11 15.46 -1.08
CA LEU A 23 -6.46 15.53 -1.61
C LEU A 23 -6.64 14.33 -2.55
N MET A 24 -7.35 13.30 -2.10
CA MET A 24 -7.90 12.30 -3.02
C MET A 24 -8.88 12.99 -3.99
N PRO A 25 -8.92 12.61 -5.27
CA PRO A 25 -9.74 13.29 -6.27
C PRO A 25 -11.24 13.20 -5.95
N ARG A 26 -11.95 14.31 -6.11
CA ARG A 26 -13.43 14.36 -6.01
C ARG A 26 -14.05 13.70 -7.25
N PRO A 27 -15.14 12.92 -7.12
CA PRO A 27 -15.92 12.48 -8.27
C PRO A 27 -16.87 13.61 -8.69
N GLU A 28 -16.72 14.13 -9.91
CA GLU A 28 -17.74 15.00 -10.50
C GLU A 28 -18.89 14.20 -11.09
N ARG A 29 -20.11 14.62 -10.73
CA ARG A 29 -21.38 14.18 -11.30
C ARG A 29 -21.44 14.49 -12.80
N SER A 30 -21.66 13.47 -13.63
CA SER A 30 -22.35 13.67 -14.90
C SER A 30 -23.52 12.71 -15.05
N GLN A 31 -24.72 13.21 -14.75
CA GLN A 31 -25.94 12.64 -15.26
C GLN A 31 -26.07 13.04 -16.73
N ARG A 32 -26.03 12.08 -17.66
CA ARG A 32 -26.78 12.20 -18.92
C ARG A 32 -27.43 10.87 -19.27
N ARG A 33 -28.76 10.91 -19.26
CA ARG A 33 -29.67 9.92 -19.85
C ARG A 33 -29.38 9.79 -21.34
N PHE A 34 -29.32 8.57 -21.85
CA PHE A 34 -29.82 8.24 -23.18
C PHE A 34 -30.52 6.88 -23.11
N GLY A 35 -31.83 6.92 -23.35
CA GLY A 35 -32.66 5.74 -23.57
C GLY A 35 -32.80 5.47 -25.06
N ASP A 36 -32.83 4.17 -25.37
CA ASP A 36 -33.50 3.46 -26.46
C ASP A 36 -33.48 4.01 -27.89
N SER A 37 -32.91 3.23 -28.81
CA SER A 37 -33.67 2.72 -29.96
C SER A 37 -32.94 1.61 -30.74
N ALA A 38 -33.61 0.46 -30.79
CA ALA A 38 -33.84 -0.44 -31.93
C ALA A 38 -32.69 -0.77 -32.92
N SER A 39 -32.32 -2.06 -32.95
CA SER A 39 -31.99 -2.79 -34.20
C SER A 39 -33.29 -3.08 -34.98
N PRO A 40 -33.31 -3.29 -36.33
CA PRO A 40 -32.74 -4.51 -36.95
C PRO A 40 -32.21 -4.34 -38.39
N GLY A 41 -31.51 -5.35 -38.92
CA GLY A 41 -31.36 -5.48 -40.38
C GLY A 41 -30.20 -6.35 -40.87
N ALA A 42 -30.53 -7.51 -41.41
CA ALA A 42 -29.66 -8.57 -41.90
C ALA A 42 -28.85 -8.23 -43.18
N GLY A 43 -27.76 -8.97 -43.41
CA GLY A 43 -27.05 -9.00 -44.69
C GLY A 43 -25.96 -10.09 -44.75
N VAL A 44 -26.29 -11.21 -45.39
CA VAL A 44 -25.46 -12.39 -45.64
C VAL A 44 -24.50 -12.17 -46.81
N ALA A 45 -23.23 -12.63 -46.74
CA ALA A 45 -22.54 -13.27 -47.87
C ALA A 45 -21.23 -13.98 -47.47
N ARG A 46 -21.02 -15.13 -48.11
CA ARG A 46 -19.94 -16.13 -47.95
C ARG A 46 -18.66 -15.71 -48.71
N GLY A 47 -17.52 -16.31 -48.35
CA GLY A 47 -16.35 -16.33 -49.25
C GLY A 47 -15.04 -16.86 -48.67
N SER A 48 -14.93 -18.19 -48.51
CA SER A 48 -13.77 -19.06 -48.83
C SER A 48 -12.31 -18.56 -48.68
N ALA A 49 -11.56 -19.30 -47.87
CA ALA A 49 -10.09 -19.41 -47.85
C ALA A 49 -9.51 -20.07 -49.12
N PRO A 50 -8.18 -19.98 -49.31
CA PRO A 50 -7.41 -21.24 -49.29
C PRO A 50 -6.08 -21.16 -48.52
N ALA A 51 -5.56 -22.37 -48.24
CA ALA A 51 -4.43 -22.71 -47.39
C ALA A 51 -3.10 -22.90 -48.14
N LEU A 52 -2.07 -23.27 -47.35
CA LEU A 52 -0.76 -23.91 -47.66
C LEU A 52 0.40 -22.90 -47.77
N ARG A 53 1.58 -23.09 -47.15
CA ARG A 53 2.37 -24.31 -46.93
C ARG A 53 3.26 -24.28 -45.68
N ARG A 54 3.56 -25.51 -45.24
CA ARG A 54 4.51 -25.96 -44.21
C ARG A 54 5.96 -25.56 -44.48
N ALA A 55 6.72 -25.33 -43.40
CA ALA A 55 8.14 -25.70 -43.31
C ALA A 55 8.43 -26.33 -41.94
N ARG A 56 9.08 -27.50 -41.97
CA ARG A 56 9.49 -28.33 -40.81
C ARG A 56 11.00 -28.16 -40.59
N ARG A 57 11.44 -28.58 -39.38
CA ARG A 57 12.80 -28.97 -38.90
C ARG A 57 13.47 -27.89 -38.03
N ARG A 58 14.09 -28.17 -36.88
CA ARG A 58 14.54 -29.43 -36.24
C ARG A 58 14.67 -29.17 -34.73
N ILE A 59 14.20 -30.12 -33.93
CA ILE A 59 14.48 -30.25 -32.49
C ILE A 59 15.84 -30.95 -32.36
N LEU A 60 16.75 -30.40 -31.56
CA LEU A 60 17.89 -31.15 -31.03
C LEU A 60 17.55 -31.64 -29.62
N LEU A 61 17.53 -32.96 -29.48
CA LEU A 61 17.53 -33.70 -28.22
C LEU A 61 19.01 -33.99 -27.89
N CYS A 62 19.50 -33.59 -26.72
CA CYS A 62 20.69 -34.18 -26.11
C CYS A 62 20.26 -34.89 -24.83
N GLY A 63 20.60 -36.16 -24.76
CA GLY A 63 20.09 -37.13 -23.79
C GLY A 63 20.69 -37.00 -22.39
N ALA A 64 19.95 -37.60 -21.47
CA ALA A 64 20.25 -37.78 -20.08
C ALA A 64 21.47 -38.69 -19.83
N LEU A 65 22.12 -38.47 -18.69
CA LEU A 65 22.79 -39.53 -17.95
C LEU A 65 22.34 -39.44 -16.48
N ALA A 66 21.48 -40.38 -16.09
CA ALA A 66 21.12 -40.64 -14.70
C ALA A 66 22.02 -41.78 -14.19
N VAL A 67 22.63 -41.59 -13.02
CA VAL A 67 23.16 -42.68 -12.20
C VAL A 67 22.24 -42.82 -11.00
N LEU A 68 21.51 -43.94 -10.99
CA LEU A 68 20.72 -44.43 -9.86
C LEU A 68 21.62 -45.27 -8.96
N LEU A 69 21.58 -45.00 -7.66
CA LEU A 69 21.76 -46.02 -6.63
C LEU A 69 20.67 -45.81 -5.57
N SER A 70 19.77 -46.78 -5.54
CA SER A 70 18.68 -47.03 -4.60
C SER A 70 19.23 -47.48 -3.24
N CYS A 71 18.52 -47.44 -2.10
CA CYS A 71 17.26 -48.11 -1.79
C CYS A 71 16.76 -47.72 -0.37
N GLY A 72 15.44 -47.73 -0.18
CA GLY A 72 14.73 -47.85 1.09
C GLY A 72 13.80 -46.67 1.36
N GLY A 73 12.48 -46.69 1.17
CA GLY A 73 11.53 -47.80 1.03
C GLY A 73 10.50 -47.70 2.17
N GLY A 74 9.25 -47.30 1.88
CA GLY A 74 8.12 -47.40 2.80
C GLY A 74 7.10 -46.28 2.68
N GLY A 75 6.17 -46.40 1.73
CA GLY A 75 5.07 -45.46 1.54
C GLY A 75 3.90 -45.66 2.51
N GLY A 76 3.16 -44.57 2.73
CA GLY A 76 1.82 -44.56 3.32
C GLY A 76 1.10 -43.32 2.80
N GLY A 77 0.16 -43.50 1.87
CA GLY A 77 -0.67 -42.43 1.34
C GLY A 77 -1.68 -41.96 2.37
N GLY A 78 -1.76 -40.65 2.55
CA GLY A 78 -2.82 -39.95 3.26
C GLY A 78 -2.93 -38.54 2.68
N GLY A 79 -4.08 -38.20 2.13
CA GLY A 79 -4.34 -36.89 1.55
C GLY A 79 -4.21 -35.78 2.61
N GLY A 80 -3.45 -34.75 2.28
CA GLY A 80 -3.35 -33.50 3.04
C GLY A 80 -3.20 -32.34 2.08
N GLY A 81 -4.25 -31.52 1.97
CA GLY A 81 -4.18 -30.21 1.34
C GLY A 81 -3.65 -29.17 2.34
N GLY A 82 -2.78 -28.27 1.85
CA GLY A 82 -2.19 -27.13 2.59
C GLY A 82 -0.91 -27.50 3.36
N SER A 83 0.20 -26.75 3.30
CA SER A 83 0.50 -25.44 2.75
C SER A 83 2.02 -25.27 2.63
N GLY A 84 2.50 -24.39 1.72
CA GLY A 84 3.91 -23.95 1.66
C GLY A 84 4.40 -23.33 2.97
N GLY A 85 5.70 -22.99 3.06
CA GLY A 85 6.40 -22.52 4.28
C GLY A 85 5.80 -21.29 5.00
N PRO A 86 6.49 -20.66 5.96
CA PRO A 86 5.96 -19.48 6.65
C PRO A 86 5.65 -18.33 5.67
N TYR A 87 4.73 -17.43 6.04
CA TYR A 87 4.51 -16.19 5.30
C TYR A 87 5.65 -15.21 5.56
N LEU A 88 5.88 -14.31 4.60
CA LEU A 88 6.73 -13.14 4.76
C LEU A 88 5.83 -11.92 4.98
N VAL A 89 5.65 -11.49 6.22
CA VAL A 89 4.65 -10.49 6.61
C VAL A 89 5.28 -9.11 6.75
N GLY A 90 4.82 -8.14 5.97
CA GLY A 90 5.27 -6.75 6.07
C GLY A 90 4.16 -5.79 6.51
N ALA A 91 4.56 -4.63 7.04
CA ALA A 91 3.64 -3.53 7.30
C ALA A 91 4.19 -2.20 6.78
N HIS A 92 3.33 -1.38 6.17
CA HIS A 92 3.70 0.00 5.82
C HIS A 92 3.95 0.80 7.10
N TYR A 93 5.04 1.56 7.14
CA TYR A 93 5.53 2.22 8.34
C TYR A 93 5.92 3.68 8.06
N TYR A 94 5.42 4.59 8.89
CA TYR A 94 5.54 6.02 8.72
C TYR A 94 6.46 6.67 9.75
N VAL A 95 7.32 7.57 9.27
CA VAL A 95 8.38 8.26 10.06
C VAL A 95 8.12 9.77 10.21
N TRP A 96 6.89 10.22 9.97
CA TRP A 96 6.53 11.64 9.96
C TRP A 96 6.02 12.17 11.31
N TYR A 97 6.14 11.40 12.38
CA TYR A 97 5.74 11.80 13.71
C TYR A 97 6.84 12.66 14.36
N PRO A 98 6.48 13.72 15.11
CA PRO A 98 5.13 14.03 15.62
C PRO A 98 4.26 14.88 14.66
N SER A 99 4.79 15.32 13.53
CA SER A 99 4.10 16.29 12.65
C SER A 99 2.72 15.81 12.22
N ASN A 100 2.53 14.51 11.95
CA ASN A 100 1.24 13.99 11.47
C ASN A 100 0.17 13.89 12.56
N PHE A 101 0.55 13.67 13.83
CA PHE A 101 -0.41 13.72 14.96
C PHE A 101 -1.12 15.07 15.02
N SER A 102 -0.40 16.16 14.72
CA SER A 102 -0.96 17.52 14.73
C SER A 102 -2.04 17.77 13.67
N GLN A 103 -2.16 16.91 12.66
CA GLN A 103 -3.27 16.98 11.68
C GLN A 103 -4.57 16.40 12.25
N GLY A 104 -4.51 15.75 13.42
CA GLY A 104 -5.62 15.06 14.07
C GLY A 104 -5.80 13.64 13.53
N TYR A 105 -6.27 12.72 14.38
CA TYR A 105 -6.60 11.34 14.04
C TYR A 105 -7.86 10.92 14.79
N LEU A 106 -8.54 9.88 14.30
CA LEU A 106 -9.85 9.48 14.84
C LEU A 106 -9.79 9.25 16.35
N ARG A 107 -8.78 8.51 16.79
CA ARG A 107 -8.69 8.01 18.16
C ARG A 107 -8.51 9.12 19.21
N ALA A 108 -7.85 10.22 18.86
CA ALA A 108 -7.80 11.42 19.69
C ALA A 108 -9.15 12.18 19.78
N ALA A 109 -10.06 11.94 18.82
CA ALA A 109 -11.39 12.55 18.83
C ALA A 109 -12.42 11.80 19.69
N LEU A 110 -12.11 10.57 20.13
CA LEU A 110 -13.03 9.72 20.91
C LEU A 110 -13.26 10.22 22.35
N ARG A 111 -14.30 9.66 22.98
CA ARG A 111 -14.65 9.88 24.40
C ARG A 111 -14.88 8.51 25.09
N PRO A 112 -13.94 8.05 25.95
CA PRO A 112 -12.61 8.61 26.19
C PRO A 112 -11.70 8.54 24.94
N ALA A 113 -10.64 9.36 24.90
CA ALA A 113 -9.67 9.31 23.81
C ALA A 113 -8.79 8.06 23.92
N GLU A 114 -8.39 7.50 22.78
CA GLU A 114 -7.66 6.24 22.68
C GLU A 114 -6.29 6.47 22.03
N ALA A 115 -5.30 6.89 22.82
CA ALA A 115 -3.96 7.19 22.28
C ALA A 115 -3.19 5.91 21.87
N PRO A 116 -2.16 6.03 21.01
CA PRO A 116 -1.15 4.98 20.87
C PRO A 116 -0.67 4.54 22.26
N ALA A 117 -0.35 3.25 22.45
CA ALA A 117 0.09 2.74 23.74
C ALA A 117 1.40 3.41 24.21
N LEU A 118 2.26 3.82 23.26
CA LEU A 118 3.48 4.60 23.52
C LEU A 118 3.23 6.11 23.72
N GLY A 119 1.97 6.56 23.60
CA GLY A 119 1.61 7.97 23.50
C GLY A 119 1.96 8.57 22.14
N GLU A 120 1.76 9.87 21.97
CA GLU A 120 2.25 10.58 20.78
C GLU A 120 3.78 10.73 20.86
N TYR A 121 4.48 10.26 19.84
CA TYR A 121 5.94 10.10 19.82
C TYR A 121 6.62 10.88 18.69
N ASP A 122 7.96 10.97 18.75
CA ASP A 122 8.82 11.48 17.66
C ASP A 122 9.49 10.30 16.94
N SER A 123 9.30 10.19 15.63
CA SER A 123 9.92 9.13 14.81
C SER A 123 11.44 9.22 14.74
N ARG A 124 12.04 10.33 15.19
CA ARG A 124 13.51 10.49 15.31
C ARG A 124 14.07 9.87 16.58
N ASP A 125 13.24 9.46 17.53
CA ASP A 125 13.71 8.79 18.74
C ASP A 125 13.96 7.30 18.46
N PRO A 126 15.21 6.82 18.55
CA PRO A 126 15.52 5.41 18.34
C PRO A 126 14.83 4.47 19.33
N ALA A 127 14.45 4.95 20.53
CA ALA A 127 13.74 4.14 21.52
C ALA A 127 12.33 3.79 21.03
N VAL A 128 11.64 4.73 20.38
CA VAL A 128 10.31 4.50 19.78
C VAL A 128 10.40 3.42 18.70
N ALA A 129 11.37 3.54 17.80
CA ALA A 129 11.61 2.51 16.81
C ALA A 129 11.97 1.16 17.46
N GLY A 130 12.72 1.17 18.56
CA GLY A 130 13.07 -0.04 19.28
C GLY A 130 11.86 -0.79 19.85
N GLU A 131 10.91 -0.07 20.45
CA GLU A 131 9.64 -0.64 20.92
C GLU A 131 8.79 -1.18 19.77
N HIS A 132 8.69 -0.44 18.66
CA HIS A 132 7.97 -0.91 17.47
C HIS A 132 8.57 -2.20 16.91
N ILE A 133 9.89 -2.28 16.82
CA ILE A 133 10.60 -3.47 16.35
C ILE A 133 10.39 -4.66 17.29
N ALA A 134 10.45 -4.44 18.61
CA ALA A 134 10.23 -5.49 19.59
C ALA A 134 8.80 -6.06 19.49
N LEU A 135 7.79 -5.19 19.38
CA LEU A 135 6.40 -5.61 19.22
C LEU A 135 6.16 -6.32 17.88
N ALA A 136 6.64 -5.75 16.77
CA ALA A 136 6.44 -6.32 15.44
C ALA A 136 7.11 -7.70 15.29
N SER A 137 8.39 -7.81 15.63
CA SER A 137 9.15 -9.06 15.49
C SER A 137 8.63 -10.18 16.40
N SER A 138 8.14 -9.85 17.60
CA SER A 138 7.54 -10.83 18.50
C SER A 138 6.15 -11.33 18.09
N HIS A 139 5.49 -10.65 17.16
CA HIS A 139 4.14 -10.98 16.68
C HIS A 139 4.09 -11.37 15.20
N GLY A 140 5.22 -11.83 14.64
CA GLY A 140 5.27 -12.39 13.29
C GLY A 140 5.24 -11.36 12.17
N ILE A 141 5.58 -10.10 12.44
CA ILE A 141 5.86 -9.10 11.38
C ILE A 141 7.35 -9.13 11.07
N ASP A 142 7.67 -9.50 9.84
CA ASP A 142 9.03 -9.73 9.36
C ASP A 142 9.76 -8.47 8.91
N PHE A 143 9.02 -7.50 8.39
CA PHE A 143 9.60 -6.28 7.85
C PHE A 143 8.69 -5.05 7.90
N PHE A 144 9.31 -3.88 7.88
CA PHE A 144 8.63 -2.62 7.64
C PHE A 144 8.95 -2.04 6.26
N ALA A 145 7.92 -1.57 5.56
CA ALA A 145 8.05 -0.79 4.33
C ALA A 145 8.04 0.71 4.71
N LEU A 146 9.23 1.32 4.78
CA LEU A 146 9.42 2.66 5.34
C LEU A 146 9.07 3.74 4.31
N ASP A 147 8.07 4.57 4.61
CA ASP A 147 7.64 5.68 3.76
C ASP A 147 8.76 6.69 3.50
N TRP A 148 9.03 6.95 2.22
CA TRP A 148 10.08 7.85 1.75
C TRP A 148 9.56 8.77 0.65
N TRP A 149 9.73 10.08 0.82
CA TRP A 149 9.18 11.08 -0.11
C TRP A 149 10.27 11.87 -0.84
N PRO A 150 10.22 11.96 -2.19
CA PRO A 150 11.14 12.79 -2.98
C PRO A 150 11.22 14.26 -2.51
N ASN A 151 10.10 14.81 -2.07
CA ASN A 151 9.97 16.22 -1.71
C ASN A 151 9.96 16.48 -0.19
N ARG A 152 10.31 15.49 0.66
CA ARG A 152 10.35 15.66 2.12
C ARG A 152 11.66 15.16 2.75
N PRO A 153 12.83 15.74 2.40
CA PRO A 153 14.11 15.28 2.92
C PRO A 153 14.18 15.26 4.47
N SER A 154 13.61 16.27 5.14
CA SER A 154 13.60 16.30 6.62
C SER A 154 12.75 15.21 7.27
N GLN A 155 11.73 14.70 6.56
CA GLN A 155 10.95 13.54 6.99
C GLN A 155 11.78 12.27 6.78
N ASN A 156 12.42 12.14 5.62
CA ASN A 156 13.27 10.98 5.31
C ASN A 156 14.46 10.86 6.27
N ASP A 157 15.02 11.98 6.75
CA ASP A 157 16.08 12.00 7.77
C ASP A 157 15.68 11.30 9.08
N ALA A 158 14.37 11.17 9.37
CA ALA A 158 13.90 10.45 10.55
C ALA A 158 14.14 8.93 10.45
N ILE A 159 14.28 8.38 9.24
CA ILE A 159 14.70 6.99 9.03
C ILE A 159 16.10 6.79 9.64
N ASP A 160 17.04 7.67 9.30
CA ASP A 160 18.43 7.58 9.76
C ASP A 160 18.64 8.02 11.21
N ALA A 161 17.85 8.98 11.68
CA ALA A 161 17.96 9.52 13.02
C ALA A 161 17.30 8.61 14.07
N GLY A 162 16.18 7.96 13.71
CA GLY A 162 15.41 7.10 14.60
C GLY A 162 15.55 5.62 14.24
N PHE A 163 14.86 5.18 13.19
CA PHE A 163 14.70 3.75 12.86
C PHE A 163 16.03 3.00 12.72
N LEU A 164 16.98 3.54 11.94
CA LEU A 164 18.28 2.90 11.72
C LEU A 164 19.21 2.92 12.94
N ARG A 165 18.84 3.65 14.00
CA ARG A 165 19.59 3.70 15.27
C ARG A 165 18.96 2.89 16.38
N ALA A 166 17.84 2.21 16.13
CA ALA A 166 17.23 1.32 17.09
C ALA A 166 18.21 0.20 17.47
N SER A 167 18.45 0.01 18.77
CA SER A 167 19.46 -0.94 19.27
C SER A 167 19.18 -2.40 18.89
N ASN A 168 17.93 -2.71 18.57
CA ASN A 168 17.43 -4.02 18.17
C ASN A 168 17.07 -4.11 16.67
N LEU A 169 17.55 -3.20 15.81
CA LEU A 169 17.27 -3.21 14.37
C LEU A 169 17.57 -4.55 13.67
N GLY A 170 18.48 -5.36 14.21
CA GLY A 170 18.74 -6.71 13.70
C GLY A 170 17.58 -7.71 13.85
N GLN A 171 16.52 -7.38 14.61
CA GLN A 171 15.36 -8.25 14.84
C GLN A 171 14.28 -8.14 13.77
N ILE A 172 14.35 -7.13 12.89
CA ILE A 172 13.40 -6.94 11.80
C ILE A 172 14.12 -6.57 10.51
N ARG A 173 13.49 -6.84 9.37
CA ARG A 173 13.94 -6.33 8.07
C ARG A 173 13.26 -5.02 7.72
N PHE A 174 13.77 -4.30 6.73
CA PHE A 174 13.05 -3.16 6.17
C PHE A 174 13.32 -2.98 4.67
N CYS A 175 12.36 -2.40 3.96
CA CYS A 175 12.55 -1.88 2.60
C CYS A 175 12.10 -0.42 2.53
N ILE A 176 12.41 0.25 1.42
CA ILE A 176 11.88 1.60 1.18
C ILE A 176 10.55 1.51 0.42
N PHE A 177 9.56 2.23 0.94
CA PHE A 177 8.27 2.52 0.32
C PHE A 177 8.32 3.91 -0.32
N TYR A 178 8.67 3.96 -1.60
CA TYR A 178 8.92 5.20 -2.33
C TYR A 178 7.60 5.87 -2.75
N ASN A 179 7.36 7.07 -2.23
CA ASN A 179 6.13 7.82 -2.44
C ASN A 179 6.24 8.76 -3.65
N SER A 180 5.90 8.25 -4.82
CA SER A 180 5.98 8.92 -6.12
C SER A 180 5.06 10.12 -6.26
N PHE A 181 4.05 10.30 -5.40
CA PHE A 181 3.30 11.57 -5.35
C PHE A 181 4.23 12.77 -5.14
N GLY A 182 5.35 12.57 -4.44
CA GLY A 182 6.36 13.61 -4.24
C GLY A 182 7.12 14.04 -5.51
N LEU A 183 6.97 13.33 -6.64
CA LEU A 183 7.57 13.69 -7.93
C LEU A 183 6.81 14.81 -8.66
N GLY A 184 5.55 15.06 -8.28
CA GLY A 184 4.69 16.02 -8.96
C GLY A 184 3.44 15.32 -9.50
N ASP A 185 2.39 15.31 -8.70
CA ASP A 185 1.06 14.89 -9.11
C ASP A 185 0.29 16.05 -9.76
N ARG A 186 -0.52 15.73 -10.76
CA ARG A 186 -1.52 16.61 -11.33
C ARG A 186 -2.88 15.97 -11.11
N PRO A 187 -3.74 16.57 -10.27
CA PRO A 187 -5.08 16.06 -10.05
C PRO A 187 -5.78 15.77 -11.39
N SER A 188 -6.37 14.58 -11.51
CA SER A 188 -7.03 14.03 -12.69
C SER A 188 -6.18 13.78 -13.95
N GLU A 189 -4.85 13.97 -13.89
CA GLU A 189 -3.93 13.65 -15.01
C GLU A 189 -2.90 12.57 -14.67
N GLY A 190 -2.82 12.14 -13.42
CA GLY A 190 -1.80 11.20 -12.93
C GLY A 190 -0.40 11.81 -12.87
N ILE A 191 0.60 10.95 -12.64
CA ILE A 191 2.01 11.33 -12.55
C ILE A 191 2.64 11.26 -13.94
N LEU A 192 2.87 12.42 -14.55
CA LEU A 192 3.52 12.53 -15.86
C LEU A 192 5.04 12.36 -15.73
N PHE A 193 5.56 11.29 -16.31
CA PHE A 193 6.99 11.12 -16.52
C PHE A 193 7.43 11.85 -17.79
N ASP A 194 7.86 13.09 -17.62
CA ASP A 194 8.66 13.80 -18.62
C ASP A 194 10.17 13.59 -18.36
N ALA A 195 11.03 14.31 -19.08
CA ALA A 195 12.47 14.20 -18.90
C ALA A 195 12.95 14.56 -17.49
N ALA A 196 12.32 15.54 -16.83
CA ALA A 196 12.71 16.00 -15.50
C ALA A 196 12.25 15.02 -14.42
N THR A 197 10.99 14.60 -14.46
CA THR A 197 10.43 13.59 -13.54
C THR A 197 11.20 12.28 -13.65
N ARG A 198 11.50 11.83 -14.87
CA ARG A 198 12.32 10.63 -15.11
C ARG A 198 13.70 10.74 -14.48
N SER A 199 14.42 11.83 -14.76
CA SER A 199 15.77 12.05 -14.22
C SER A 199 15.75 12.09 -12.70
N ARG A 200 14.71 12.70 -12.12
CA ARG A 200 14.54 12.78 -10.67
C ARG A 200 14.31 11.40 -10.05
N PHE A 201 13.39 10.62 -10.61
CA PHE A 201 13.10 9.26 -10.16
C PHE A 201 14.35 8.36 -10.14
N VAL A 202 15.12 8.36 -11.23
CA VAL A 202 16.38 7.60 -11.32
C VAL A 202 17.38 8.06 -10.25
N SER A 203 17.55 9.38 -10.09
CA SER A 203 18.46 9.94 -9.09
C SER A 203 18.06 9.58 -7.66
N ASP A 204 16.77 9.64 -7.33
CA ASP A 204 16.27 9.30 -6.00
C ASP A 204 16.53 7.81 -5.70
N LEU A 205 16.24 6.91 -6.65
CA LEU A 205 16.42 5.46 -6.43
C LEU A 205 17.89 5.06 -6.34
N VAL A 206 18.80 5.69 -7.09
CA VAL A 206 20.25 5.50 -6.91
C VAL A 206 20.70 5.98 -5.53
N GLY A 207 20.19 7.13 -5.07
CA GLY A 207 20.48 7.66 -3.74
C GLY A 207 20.00 6.73 -2.61
N ILE A 208 18.78 6.20 -2.74
CA ILE A 208 18.21 5.18 -1.85
C ILE A 208 19.09 3.93 -1.83
N ALA A 209 19.48 3.41 -2.99
CA ALA A 209 20.28 2.21 -3.09
C ALA A 209 21.62 2.36 -2.36
N ARG A 210 22.38 3.41 -2.68
CA ARG A 210 23.67 3.70 -2.04
C ARG A 210 23.57 3.89 -0.53
N ARG A 211 22.43 4.35 -0.03
CA ARG A 211 22.24 4.63 1.39
C ARG A 211 21.80 3.40 2.18
N TYR A 212 20.94 2.56 1.60
CA TYR A 212 20.22 1.56 2.38
C TYR A 212 20.41 0.12 1.92
N PHE A 213 20.69 -0.15 0.63
CA PHE A 213 20.64 -1.53 0.11
C PHE A 213 21.66 -2.45 0.79
N ASP A 214 22.85 -1.97 1.12
CA ASP A 214 23.88 -2.76 1.80
C ASP A 214 23.66 -2.95 3.30
N HIS A 215 22.61 -2.35 3.88
CA HIS A 215 22.32 -2.54 5.29
C HIS A 215 21.98 -4.03 5.56
N PRO A 216 22.52 -4.66 6.63
CA PRO A 216 22.31 -6.08 6.90
C PRO A 216 20.84 -6.44 7.14
N SER A 217 20.06 -5.53 7.74
CA SER A 217 18.61 -5.66 7.89
C SER A 217 17.79 -5.24 6.66
N TYR A 218 18.40 -4.86 5.53
CA TYR A 218 17.61 -4.51 4.34
C TYR A 218 16.96 -5.77 3.74
N LEU A 219 15.66 -5.71 3.50
CA LEU A 219 14.87 -6.80 2.98
C LEU A 219 15.37 -7.23 1.60
N ARG A 220 15.54 -8.54 1.42
CA ARG A 220 15.92 -9.16 0.15
C ARG A 220 14.99 -10.31 -0.19
N VAL A 221 14.69 -10.45 -1.47
CA VAL A 221 14.04 -11.63 -2.07
C VAL A 221 15.05 -12.22 -3.06
N ASP A 222 15.42 -13.48 -2.88
CA ASP A 222 16.45 -14.14 -3.70
C ASP A 222 17.77 -13.36 -3.82
N GLY A 223 18.18 -12.71 -2.72
CA GLY A 223 19.38 -11.87 -2.65
C GLY A 223 19.22 -10.45 -3.22
N ARG A 224 18.09 -10.13 -3.86
CA ARG A 224 17.81 -8.85 -4.50
C ARG A 224 17.17 -7.87 -3.50
N PRO A 225 17.72 -6.65 -3.29
CA PRO A 225 17.14 -5.66 -2.38
C PRO A 225 15.74 -5.26 -2.84
N VAL A 226 14.77 -5.30 -1.92
CA VAL A 226 13.36 -4.99 -2.22
C VAL A 226 13.10 -3.49 -2.18
N ILE A 227 12.38 -2.96 -3.16
CA ILE A 227 11.82 -1.60 -3.12
C ILE A 227 10.37 -1.62 -3.56
N GLU A 228 9.50 -0.94 -2.80
CA GLU A 228 8.09 -0.77 -3.13
C GLU A 228 7.85 0.63 -3.70
N LEU A 229 7.16 0.71 -4.84
CA LEU A 229 6.87 1.95 -5.54
C LEU A 229 5.37 2.27 -5.44
N TYR A 230 5.05 3.30 -4.67
CA TYR A 230 3.73 3.92 -4.59
C TYR A 230 3.73 5.17 -5.46
N ILE A 231 2.76 5.51 -6.29
CA ILE A 231 1.50 4.86 -6.65
C ILE A 231 1.59 4.53 -8.16
N THR A 232 2.21 3.41 -8.54
CA THR A 232 2.62 3.21 -9.95
C THR A 232 1.45 3.17 -10.94
N ARG A 233 0.25 2.80 -10.48
CA ARG A 233 -0.99 2.86 -11.27
C ARG A 233 -1.36 4.24 -11.83
N GLU A 234 -0.78 5.32 -11.29
CA GLU A 234 -1.00 6.70 -11.76
C GLU A 234 0.05 7.16 -12.80
N MET A 235 1.06 6.34 -13.09
CA MET A 235 2.21 6.74 -13.91
C MET A 235 1.97 6.59 -15.41
N ARG A 236 2.36 7.61 -16.17
CA ARG A 236 2.23 7.69 -17.64
C ARG A 236 3.38 8.45 -18.29
N GLY A 237 3.45 8.44 -19.62
CA GLY A 237 4.52 9.07 -20.38
C GLY A 237 5.78 8.21 -20.33
N LEU A 238 6.93 8.81 -20.06
CA LEU A 238 8.24 8.16 -20.13
C LEU A 238 8.56 7.21 -18.96
N PHE A 239 7.53 6.66 -18.28
CA PHE A 239 7.72 5.79 -17.13
C PHE A 239 8.42 4.45 -17.49
N PRO A 240 8.08 3.76 -18.60
CA PRO A 240 8.83 2.56 -19.00
C PRO A 240 10.32 2.83 -19.22
N GLN A 241 10.66 3.97 -19.83
CA GLN A 241 12.04 4.40 -20.01
C GLN A 241 12.69 4.72 -18.65
N ALA A 242 11.97 5.33 -17.71
CA ALA A 242 12.44 5.58 -16.35
C ALA A 242 12.80 4.28 -15.62
N MET A 243 11.96 3.24 -15.74
CA MET A 243 12.21 1.93 -15.16
C MET A 243 13.44 1.26 -15.76
N GLN A 244 13.61 1.35 -17.09
CA GLN A 244 14.80 0.84 -17.77
C GLN A 244 16.07 1.57 -17.32
N GLU A 245 16.06 2.90 -17.33
CA GLU A 245 17.19 3.74 -16.92
C GLU A 245 17.55 3.51 -15.45
N MET A 246 16.54 3.36 -14.58
CA MET A 246 16.75 3.05 -13.17
C MET A 246 17.44 1.70 -12.98
N ARG A 247 16.97 0.64 -13.64
CA ARG A 247 17.62 -0.68 -13.55
C ARG A 247 19.05 -0.65 -14.10
N GLN A 248 19.29 0.09 -15.18
CA GLN A 248 20.65 0.28 -15.73
C GLN A 248 21.57 1.03 -14.76
N ALA A 249 21.07 2.13 -14.18
CA ALA A 249 21.84 2.93 -13.22
C ALA A 249 22.18 2.13 -11.95
N LEU A 250 21.22 1.37 -11.42
CA LEU A 250 21.46 0.52 -10.26
C LEU A 250 22.39 -0.65 -10.57
N SER A 251 22.28 -1.26 -11.75
CA SER A 251 23.20 -2.31 -12.19
C SER A 251 24.65 -1.79 -12.30
N ALA A 252 24.85 -0.55 -12.74
CA ALA A 252 26.18 0.08 -12.77
C ALA A 252 26.77 0.30 -11.37
N GLU A 253 25.93 0.40 -10.34
CA GLU A 253 26.31 0.45 -8.93
C GLU A 253 26.45 -0.94 -8.29
N GLY A 254 26.21 -2.02 -9.06
CA GLY A 254 26.28 -3.40 -8.58
C GLY A 254 24.99 -3.95 -7.96
N TYR A 255 23.86 -3.25 -8.11
CA TYR A 255 22.57 -3.66 -7.55
C TYR A 255 21.60 -4.17 -8.63
N ASP A 256 20.83 -5.21 -8.28
CA ASP A 256 19.64 -5.65 -9.03
C ASP A 256 18.45 -5.70 -8.06
N PRO A 257 17.57 -4.68 -8.04
CA PRO A 257 16.48 -4.62 -7.08
C PRO A 257 15.29 -5.51 -7.49
N PHE A 258 14.62 -6.07 -6.49
CA PHE A 258 13.28 -6.65 -6.61
C PHE A 258 12.24 -5.54 -6.42
N VAL A 259 11.53 -5.16 -7.48
CA VAL A 259 10.63 -4.01 -7.48
C VAL A 259 9.18 -4.44 -7.35
N ILE A 260 8.48 -3.91 -6.34
CA ILE A 260 7.04 -4.11 -6.14
C ILE A 260 6.30 -2.84 -6.58
N GLY A 261 5.36 -2.96 -7.52
CA GLY A 261 4.57 -1.84 -8.02
C GLY A 261 3.13 -1.82 -7.49
N ASP A 262 2.65 -0.65 -7.06
CA ASP A 262 1.26 -0.43 -6.64
C ASP A 262 0.30 -0.25 -7.85
N GLU A 263 0.00 -1.37 -8.52
CA GLU A 263 -0.82 -1.41 -9.76
C GLU A 263 -2.28 -1.80 -9.52
N ILE A 264 -2.62 -2.39 -8.38
CA ILE A 264 -3.96 -2.98 -8.16
C ILE A 264 -4.90 -1.94 -7.56
N PHE A 265 -5.83 -1.42 -8.39
CA PHE A 265 -6.90 -0.52 -7.92
C PHE A 265 -8.13 -0.55 -8.85
N TRP A 266 -9.20 0.10 -8.42
CA TRP A 266 -10.50 0.11 -9.13
C TRP A 266 -10.46 0.83 -10.48
N GLY A 267 -9.70 1.92 -10.53
CA GLY A 267 -9.42 2.70 -11.72
C GLY A 267 -7.94 3.05 -11.74
N VAL A 268 -7.30 2.87 -12.88
CA VAL A 268 -5.87 3.14 -13.07
C VAL A 268 -5.67 3.99 -14.32
N ILE A 269 -4.57 4.73 -14.38
CA ILE A 269 -4.21 5.47 -15.59
C ILE A 269 -3.80 4.47 -16.67
N GLU A 270 -4.43 4.58 -17.85
CA GLU A 270 -4.09 3.80 -19.04
C GLU A 270 -2.62 4.00 -19.37
N ALA A 271 -1.88 2.90 -19.49
CA ALA A 271 -0.47 2.94 -19.82
C ALA A 271 -0.29 3.49 -21.24
N ASN A 272 0.31 4.68 -21.34
CA ASN A 272 0.59 5.34 -22.59
C ASN A 272 1.94 6.05 -22.51
N ASP A 273 2.83 5.70 -23.43
CA ASP A 273 4.22 6.15 -23.44
C ASP A 273 4.40 7.53 -24.10
N ASP A 274 3.34 8.06 -24.74
CA ASP A 274 3.31 9.42 -25.28
C ASP A 274 3.06 10.46 -24.17
N PRO A 275 4.05 11.30 -23.81
CA PRO A 275 3.87 12.34 -22.78
C PRO A 275 2.81 13.38 -23.17
N GLY A 276 2.53 13.54 -24.47
CA GLY A 276 1.53 14.45 -25.01
C GLY A 276 0.09 13.90 -24.99
N ALA A 277 -0.09 12.59 -24.73
CA ALA A 277 -1.41 11.99 -24.67
C ALA A 277 -2.18 12.46 -23.42
N ALA A 278 -3.50 12.63 -23.57
CA ALA A 278 -4.39 12.91 -22.46
C ALA A 278 -4.50 11.67 -21.56
N ALA A 279 -4.50 11.88 -20.24
CA ALA A 279 -4.72 10.83 -19.27
C ALA A 279 -6.12 10.22 -19.43
N ARG A 280 -6.21 8.89 -19.32
CA ARG A 280 -7.46 8.14 -19.35
C ARG A 280 -7.48 7.16 -18.20
N VAL A 281 -8.61 7.06 -17.52
CA VAL A 281 -8.82 6.08 -16.46
C VAL A 281 -9.48 4.84 -17.07
N THR A 282 -8.99 3.67 -16.68
CA THR A 282 -9.55 2.38 -17.07
C THR A 282 -9.63 1.45 -15.86
N GLY A 283 -10.58 0.51 -15.89
CA GLY A 283 -10.65 -0.56 -14.89
C GLY A 283 -9.83 -1.79 -15.28
N GLU A 284 -9.18 -1.80 -16.45
CA GLU A 284 -8.41 -2.94 -16.94
C GLU A 284 -6.99 -2.98 -16.36
N PRO A 285 -6.45 -4.18 -16.01
CA PRO A 285 -5.04 -4.33 -15.69
C PRO A 285 -4.12 -3.88 -16.83
N GLN A 286 -3.13 -3.02 -16.52
CA GLN A 286 -2.21 -2.46 -17.51
C GLN A 286 -0.98 -3.37 -17.71
N LEU A 287 -1.14 -4.46 -18.47
CA LEU A 287 -0.09 -5.49 -18.63
C LEU A 287 1.28 -4.97 -19.11
N SER A 288 1.30 -3.93 -19.94
CA SER A 288 2.57 -3.31 -20.38
C SER A 288 3.34 -2.68 -19.23
N ARG A 289 2.65 -2.01 -18.30
CA ARG A 289 3.25 -1.41 -17.11
C ARG A 289 3.52 -2.44 -16.01
N ILE A 290 2.60 -3.39 -15.79
CA ILE A 290 2.76 -4.48 -14.81
C ILE A 290 4.06 -5.27 -15.04
N ARG A 291 4.42 -5.53 -16.30
CA ARG A 291 5.64 -6.28 -16.67
C ARG A 291 6.97 -5.54 -16.38
N LEU A 292 6.93 -4.29 -15.93
CA LEU A 292 8.12 -3.55 -15.51
C LEU A 292 8.57 -3.90 -14.09
N PHE A 293 7.69 -4.55 -13.32
CA PHE A 293 7.91 -4.92 -11.91
C PHE A 293 8.27 -6.40 -11.76
N ASP A 294 8.73 -6.76 -10.57
CA ASP A 294 8.99 -8.14 -10.17
C ASP A 294 7.78 -8.75 -9.43
N ALA A 295 6.96 -7.89 -8.80
CA ALA A 295 5.64 -8.22 -8.27
C ALA A 295 4.75 -6.96 -8.27
N ILE A 296 3.45 -7.14 -8.11
CA ILE A 296 2.52 -6.04 -7.90
C ILE A 296 1.71 -6.20 -6.61
N THR A 297 1.28 -5.08 -6.07
CA THR A 297 0.47 -4.97 -4.86
C THR A 297 -0.63 -3.92 -5.05
N ALA A 298 -1.47 -3.76 -4.02
CA ALA A 298 -2.14 -2.51 -3.72
C ALA A 298 -1.43 -1.80 -2.55
N TYR A 299 -1.77 -0.55 -2.22
CA TYR A 299 -1.56 0.01 -0.88
C TYR A 299 -2.79 -0.31 -0.01
N ASN A 300 -3.82 0.54 -0.02
CA ASN A 300 -5.16 0.15 0.40
C ASN A 300 -6.14 0.30 -0.77
N LEU A 301 -7.28 -0.40 -0.70
CA LEU A 301 -8.33 -0.36 -1.72
C LEU A 301 -9.51 0.56 -1.34
N TYR A 302 -9.34 1.44 -0.35
CA TYR A 302 -10.39 2.39 0.01
C TYR A 302 -10.58 3.41 -1.12
N GLU A 303 -11.84 3.63 -1.52
CA GLU A 303 -12.19 4.63 -2.53
C GLU A 303 -13.53 5.27 -2.15
N GLY A 304 -13.51 6.58 -1.88
CA GLY A 304 -14.65 7.33 -1.37
C GLY A 304 -15.89 7.27 -2.28
N ALA A 305 -15.71 7.09 -3.59
CA ALA A 305 -16.84 6.95 -4.51
C ALA A 305 -17.60 5.62 -4.36
N ARG A 306 -17.01 4.58 -3.77
CA ARG A 306 -17.57 3.23 -3.67
C ARG A 306 -18.44 3.06 -2.42
N GLN A 307 -19.60 3.71 -2.44
CA GLN A 307 -20.52 3.77 -1.29
C GLN A 307 -21.04 2.39 -0.82
N GLN A 308 -20.99 1.36 -1.67
CA GLN A 308 -21.29 -0.03 -1.33
C GLN A 308 -20.27 -0.69 -0.39
N ASP A 309 -19.09 -0.09 -0.23
CA ASP A 309 -18.03 -0.56 0.66
C ASP A 309 -18.21 -0.03 2.10
N ARG A 310 -19.20 0.85 2.33
CA ARG A 310 -19.52 1.44 3.64
C ARG A 310 -19.97 0.38 4.65
N GLY A 311 -19.46 0.49 5.87
CA GLY A 311 -19.97 -0.21 7.04
C GLY A 311 -19.37 -1.59 7.25
N PHE A 312 -19.99 -2.36 8.15
CA PHE A 312 -19.50 -3.66 8.59
C PHE A 312 -19.23 -4.62 7.42
N GLY A 313 -18.13 -5.36 7.48
CA GLY A 313 -17.71 -6.27 6.38
C GLY A 313 -18.76 -7.31 6.00
N SER A 314 -19.60 -7.75 6.94
CA SER A 314 -20.70 -8.69 6.71
C SER A 314 -21.87 -8.10 5.92
N ALA A 315 -21.92 -6.77 5.79
CA ALA A 315 -23.00 -6.02 5.15
C ALA A 315 -22.51 -5.08 4.04
N SER A 316 -21.21 -5.11 3.70
CA SER A 316 -20.59 -4.29 2.66
C SER A 316 -19.97 -5.16 1.56
N ALA A 317 -19.66 -4.55 0.42
CA ALA A 317 -19.03 -5.25 -0.71
C ALA A 317 -17.50 -5.31 -0.60
N PHE A 318 -16.88 -4.56 0.31
CA PHE A 318 -15.45 -4.24 0.29
C PHE A 318 -14.54 -5.47 0.19
N VAL A 319 -14.68 -6.45 1.09
CA VAL A 319 -13.81 -7.64 1.12
C VAL A 319 -14.04 -8.54 -0.10
N GLY A 320 -15.30 -8.69 -0.51
CA GLY A 320 -15.68 -9.50 -1.67
C GLY A 320 -15.14 -8.92 -2.99
N ASP A 321 -15.37 -7.62 -3.19
CA ASP A 321 -14.92 -6.89 -4.38
C ASP A 321 -13.39 -6.78 -4.41
N SER A 322 -12.74 -6.58 -3.26
CA SER A 322 -11.28 -6.56 -3.16
C SER A 322 -10.68 -7.89 -3.59
N ALA A 323 -11.20 -9.00 -3.05
CA ALA A 323 -10.76 -10.34 -3.45
C ALA A 323 -11.02 -10.60 -4.94
N ALA A 324 -12.12 -10.11 -5.51
CA ALA A 324 -12.42 -10.22 -6.94
C ALA A 324 -11.44 -9.40 -7.80
N LEU A 325 -11.06 -8.20 -7.35
CA LEU A 325 -10.08 -7.36 -8.03
C LEU A 325 -8.71 -8.02 -8.06
N TYR A 326 -8.23 -8.52 -6.93
CA TYR A 326 -6.96 -9.26 -6.88
C TYR A 326 -6.98 -10.49 -7.80
N ARG A 327 -8.08 -11.26 -7.82
CA ARG A 327 -8.24 -12.39 -8.76
C ARG A 327 -8.14 -11.92 -10.21
N ARG A 328 -8.77 -10.80 -10.56
CA ARG A 328 -8.69 -10.24 -11.92
C ARG A 328 -7.26 -9.92 -12.33
N TYR A 329 -6.48 -9.27 -11.46
CA TYR A 329 -5.07 -8.98 -11.75
C TYR A 329 -4.23 -10.27 -11.82
N ARG A 330 -4.49 -11.23 -10.94
CA ARG A 330 -3.82 -12.54 -10.95
C ARG A 330 -4.07 -13.28 -12.26
N ASP A 331 -5.33 -13.32 -12.69
CA ASP A 331 -5.78 -14.06 -13.86
C ASP A 331 -5.34 -13.37 -15.17
N ALA A 332 -5.17 -12.04 -15.16
CA ALA A 332 -4.52 -11.31 -16.25
C ALA A 332 -3.02 -11.66 -16.40
N GLY A 333 -2.40 -12.05 -15.29
CA GLY A 333 -1.02 -12.55 -15.22
C GLY A 333 0.04 -11.46 -15.39
N GLY A 334 1.29 -11.89 -15.55
CA GLY A 334 2.45 -11.02 -15.78
C GLY A 334 3.51 -11.18 -14.72
N VAL A 335 3.14 -11.00 -13.44
CA VAL A 335 4.05 -11.06 -12.29
C VAL A 335 3.29 -11.56 -11.05
N PRO A 336 3.97 -12.09 -10.02
CA PRO A 336 3.38 -12.41 -8.72
C PRO A 336 2.61 -11.25 -8.08
N ILE A 337 1.65 -11.60 -7.23
CA ILE A 337 0.86 -10.65 -6.43
C ILE A 337 1.25 -10.75 -4.96
N VAL A 338 1.45 -9.58 -4.36
CA VAL A 338 1.54 -9.39 -2.91
C VAL A 338 0.20 -8.82 -2.44
N PRO A 339 -0.65 -9.60 -1.76
CA PRO A 339 -1.91 -9.07 -1.25
C PRO A 339 -1.68 -8.14 -0.05
N VAL A 340 -2.48 -7.08 0.02
CA VAL A 340 -2.61 -6.22 1.21
C VAL A 340 -3.93 -6.44 1.91
N VAL A 341 -3.88 -6.38 3.24
CA VAL A 341 -5.05 -6.28 4.13
C VAL A 341 -4.99 -5.00 4.97
N ILE A 342 -6.17 -4.50 5.37
CA ILE A 342 -6.33 -3.36 6.28
C ILE A 342 -7.20 -3.77 7.48
N PRO A 343 -7.01 -3.19 8.67
CA PRO A 343 -7.84 -3.52 9.83
C PRO A 343 -9.23 -2.86 9.79
N GLY A 344 -9.38 -1.82 8.98
CA GLY A 344 -10.52 -0.93 8.86
C GLY A 344 -10.04 0.36 8.18
N PHE A 345 -10.92 1.36 8.06
CA PHE A 345 -10.55 2.69 7.55
C PHE A 345 -11.48 3.76 8.12
N ASN A 346 -10.89 4.81 8.69
CA ASN A 346 -11.60 6.02 9.09
C ASN A 346 -10.62 7.20 9.22
N ASP A 347 -10.61 8.07 8.20
CA ASP A 347 -9.77 9.26 8.17
C ASP A 347 -10.46 10.53 8.71
N ARG A 348 -11.65 10.41 9.30
CA ARG A 348 -12.48 11.56 9.68
C ARG A 348 -11.87 12.39 10.82
N GLY A 349 -10.93 11.83 11.57
CA GLY A 349 -10.11 12.57 12.54
C GLY A 349 -9.25 13.66 11.91
N THR A 350 -8.81 13.45 10.67
CA THR A 350 -8.02 14.39 9.86
C THR A 350 -8.88 15.09 8.81
N ARG A 351 -9.77 14.36 8.14
CA ARG A 351 -10.47 14.77 6.91
C ARG A 351 -11.99 14.83 7.10
N LEU A 352 -12.47 15.33 8.23
CA LEU A 352 -13.91 15.35 8.56
C LEU A 352 -14.78 15.98 7.45
N ALA A 353 -14.32 17.07 6.85
CA ALA A 353 -15.07 17.80 5.80
C ALA A 353 -15.18 17.03 4.47
N ALA A 354 -14.34 16.02 4.23
CA ALA A 354 -14.43 15.16 3.05
C ALA A 354 -15.62 14.18 3.14
N ASP A 355 -16.14 13.97 4.35
CA ASP A 355 -17.26 13.09 4.66
C ASP A 355 -17.11 11.66 4.11
N HIS A 356 -15.88 11.16 4.15
CA HIS A 356 -15.54 9.79 3.81
C HIS A 356 -16.31 8.79 4.69
N PHE A 357 -16.74 7.68 4.09
CA PHE A 357 -17.46 6.63 4.81
C PHE A 357 -16.48 5.79 5.63
N VAL A 358 -17.00 5.19 6.69
CA VAL A 358 -16.20 4.32 7.56
C VAL A 358 -16.27 2.87 7.10
N ILE A 359 -15.12 2.19 7.12
CA ILE A 359 -15.01 0.73 7.16
C ILE A 359 -14.66 0.36 8.61
N PRO A 360 -15.63 -0.11 9.41
CA PRO A 360 -15.41 -0.42 10.81
C PRO A 360 -14.43 -1.58 10.97
N ARG A 361 -13.77 -1.61 12.13
CA ARG A 361 -12.82 -2.65 12.52
C ARG A 361 -13.45 -3.99 12.92
N ARG A 362 -14.78 -4.07 12.85
CA ARG A 362 -15.59 -5.25 13.16
C ARG A 362 -16.25 -5.80 11.90
N TRP A 363 -16.30 -7.13 11.80
CA TRP A 363 -16.95 -7.81 10.68
C TRP A 363 -18.46 -7.60 10.69
N ALA A 364 -19.10 -7.63 11.86
CA ALA A 364 -20.53 -7.38 12.07
C ALA A 364 -20.72 -6.53 13.34
N ALA A 365 -21.94 -6.03 13.57
CA ALA A 365 -22.22 -5.14 14.70
C ALA A 365 -21.94 -5.77 16.07
N ASP A 366 -22.22 -7.06 16.20
CA ASP A 366 -22.03 -7.89 17.40
C ASP A 366 -20.70 -8.67 17.40
N ALA A 367 -19.88 -8.52 16.36
CA ALA A 367 -18.58 -9.16 16.28
C ALA A 367 -17.54 -8.45 17.17
N ALA A 368 -16.52 -9.19 17.59
CA ALA A 368 -15.41 -8.66 18.36
C ALA A 368 -14.55 -7.66 17.53
N GLU A 369 -13.83 -6.76 18.21
CA GLU A 369 -12.80 -5.94 17.59
C GLU A 369 -11.75 -6.79 16.88
N GLY A 370 -11.22 -6.27 15.76
CA GLY A 370 -10.26 -6.99 14.93
C GLY A 370 -10.87 -8.07 14.02
N SER A 371 -12.16 -8.41 14.17
CA SER A 371 -12.80 -9.42 13.32
C SER A 371 -12.82 -9.04 11.83
N PHE A 372 -12.91 -7.76 11.48
CA PHE A 372 -12.78 -7.33 10.08
C PHE A 372 -11.39 -7.66 9.50
N PHE A 373 -10.35 -7.44 10.30
CA PHE A 373 -8.96 -7.72 9.91
C PHE A 373 -8.74 -9.22 9.71
N SER A 374 -9.21 -10.04 10.66
CA SER A 374 -9.16 -11.50 10.55
C SER A 374 -9.86 -12.00 9.28
N GLU A 375 -11.05 -11.48 8.97
CA GLU A 375 -11.79 -11.86 7.76
C GLU A 375 -11.10 -11.37 6.48
N SER A 376 -10.45 -10.20 6.51
CA SER A 376 -9.63 -9.70 5.40
C SER A 376 -8.43 -10.62 5.14
N ILE A 377 -7.75 -11.11 6.18
CA ILE A 377 -6.66 -12.09 6.04
C ILE A 377 -7.15 -13.39 5.41
N GLU A 378 -8.24 -13.96 5.92
CA GLU A 378 -8.75 -15.26 5.47
C GLU A 378 -9.35 -15.20 4.06
N ARG A 379 -9.94 -14.07 3.67
CA ARG A 379 -10.65 -13.93 2.38
C ARG A 379 -9.84 -13.26 1.28
N ILE A 380 -8.81 -12.49 1.63
CA ILE A 380 -7.94 -11.80 0.67
C ILE A 380 -6.54 -12.39 0.71
N ALA A 381 -5.79 -12.20 1.79
CA ALA A 381 -4.37 -12.53 1.83
C ALA A 381 -4.11 -14.02 1.59
N ARG A 382 -4.65 -14.90 2.43
CA ARG A 382 -4.41 -16.35 2.36
C ARG A 382 -4.74 -17.01 1.01
N PRO A 383 -5.88 -16.73 0.36
CA PRO A 383 -6.21 -17.35 -0.92
C PRO A 383 -5.52 -16.71 -2.14
N LEU A 384 -4.92 -15.53 -2.00
CA LEU A 384 -4.37 -14.77 -3.13
C LEU A 384 -2.86 -14.55 -3.08
N VAL A 385 -2.23 -14.83 -1.94
CA VAL A 385 -0.78 -14.80 -1.78
C VAL A 385 -0.10 -15.74 -2.78
N ASP A 386 0.93 -15.24 -3.44
CA ASP A 386 1.74 -16.03 -4.34
C ASP A 386 2.45 -17.19 -3.60
N ALA A 387 2.43 -18.39 -4.20
CA ALA A 387 2.92 -19.60 -3.56
C ALA A 387 4.45 -19.60 -3.34
N HIS A 388 5.20 -18.85 -4.14
CA HIS A 388 6.66 -18.76 -4.07
C HIS A 388 7.10 -17.57 -3.22
N LEU A 389 6.55 -16.37 -3.45
CA LEU A 389 6.92 -15.19 -2.66
C LEU A 389 6.40 -15.29 -1.22
N ARG A 390 5.20 -15.86 -1.02
CA ARG A 390 4.51 -15.96 0.27
C ARG A 390 4.45 -14.65 1.06
N MET A 391 4.53 -13.52 0.36
CA MET A 391 4.58 -12.19 0.95
C MET A 391 3.17 -11.63 1.13
N VAL A 392 2.88 -11.10 2.32
CA VAL A 392 1.62 -10.40 2.64
C VAL A 392 2.00 -9.04 3.22
N LEU A 393 1.30 -7.99 2.79
CA LEU A 393 1.49 -6.65 3.33
C LEU A 393 0.28 -6.23 4.16
N ILE A 394 0.51 -5.40 5.16
CA ILE A 394 -0.52 -4.81 6.02
C ILE A 394 -0.41 -3.30 5.88
N THR A 395 -1.50 -2.66 5.47
CA THR A 395 -1.65 -1.21 5.60
C THR A 395 -2.49 -0.96 6.85
N SER A 396 -1.87 -0.58 7.98
CA SER A 396 -0.44 -0.23 8.19
C SER A 396 0.01 -0.50 9.62
N TRP A 397 1.32 -0.39 9.90
CA TRP A 397 1.81 -0.35 11.28
C TRP A 397 1.22 0.84 12.04
N ASN A 398 1.46 2.07 11.56
CA ASN A 398 1.18 3.29 12.32
C ASN A 398 0.62 4.46 11.49
N GLU A 399 -0.24 4.22 10.49
CA GLU A 399 -0.98 5.31 9.82
C GLU A 399 -2.20 5.74 10.65
N TRP A 400 -1.96 6.60 11.64
CA TRP A 400 -2.98 7.06 12.58
C TRP A 400 -4.06 7.92 11.91
N ASN A 401 -3.69 8.68 10.88
CA ASN A 401 -4.59 9.64 10.24
C ASN A 401 -5.67 8.98 9.37
N GLU A 402 -5.48 7.72 8.98
CA GLU A 402 -6.46 6.91 8.26
C GLU A 402 -7.13 5.84 9.14
N ASP A 403 -6.73 5.77 10.42
CA ASP A 403 -7.10 4.71 11.36
C ASP A 403 -6.84 3.30 10.78
N THR A 404 -5.79 3.14 9.99
CA THR A 404 -5.37 1.81 9.47
C THR A 404 -4.24 1.18 10.30
N ALA A 405 -3.75 1.89 11.33
CA ALA A 405 -2.71 1.41 12.24
C ALA A 405 -3.10 0.12 12.98
N ILE A 406 -2.18 -0.84 13.04
CA ILE A 406 -2.21 -2.02 13.92
C ILE A 406 -1.31 -1.88 15.15
N GLU A 407 -0.53 -0.79 15.24
CA GLU A 407 0.23 -0.41 16.43
C GLU A 407 -0.69 -0.41 17.67
N PRO A 408 -0.25 -0.96 18.81
CA PRO A 408 -1.10 -1.05 20.00
C PRO A 408 -1.68 0.29 20.45
N VAL A 409 -2.96 0.25 20.82
CA VAL A 409 -3.68 1.38 21.43
C VAL A 409 -3.84 1.10 22.92
N ALA A 410 -3.74 2.14 23.75
CA ALA A 410 -3.96 2.02 25.19
C ALA A 410 -5.35 1.42 25.48
N PRO A 411 -5.47 0.41 26.37
CA PRO A 411 -6.76 -0.21 26.68
C PRO A 411 -7.80 0.80 27.14
N ALA A 412 -8.98 0.78 26.50
CA ALA A 412 -10.08 1.69 26.77
C ALA A 412 -11.42 0.98 26.52
N PRO A 413 -12.47 1.31 27.29
CA PRO A 413 -13.78 0.71 27.08
C PRO A 413 -14.35 1.08 25.71
N PRO A 414 -15.16 0.21 25.09
CA PRO A 414 -15.78 0.51 23.81
C PRO A 414 -16.62 1.79 23.85
N THR A 415 -16.46 2.64 22.84
CA THR A 415 -17.20 3.89 22.69
C THR A 415 -17.55 4.17 21.22
N SER A 416 -18.73 4.76 21.00
CA SER A 416 -19.07 5.44 19.74
C SER A 416 -19.11 6.95 19.93
N GLU A 417 -18.90 7.43 21.16
CA GLU A 417 -18.91 8.84 21.49
C GLU A 417 -17.61 9.51 21.02
N ASP A 418 -17.77 10.72 20.52
CA ASP A 418 -16.64 11.55 20.11
C ASP A 418 -16.85 13.00 20.55
N ARG A 419 -15.80 13.80 20.41
CA ARG A 419 -15.77 15.21 20.81
C ARG A 419 -16.79 16.10 20.08
N SER A 420 -17.46 15.63 19.02
CA SER A 420 -18.53 16.40 18.36
C SER A 420 -19.84 16.38 19.13
N GLY A 421 -20.04 15.40 20.03
CA GLY A 421 -21.32 15.15 20.70
C GLY A 421 -22.42 14.61 19.77
N GLN A 422 -22.13 14.39 18.50
CA GLN A 422 -23.09 13.94 17.46
C GLN A 422 -22.55 12.77 16.62
N GLN A 423 -21.49 12.11 17.09
CA GLN A 423 -20.87 10.96 16.41
C GLN A 423 -20.37 11.30 14.99
N LEU A 424 -19.96 12.55 14.75
CA LEU A 424 -19.51 12.99 13.42
C LEU A 424 -18.21 12.29 12.99
N PHE A 425 -17.35 11.88 13.92
CA PHE A 425 -16.09 11.19 13.63
C PHE A 425 -16.29 9.68 13.56
N THR A 426 -17.12 9.11 14.42
CA THR A 426 -17.33 7.65 14.49
C THR A 426 -18.36 7.14 13.49
N GLN A 427 -19.26 8.01 13.01
CA GLN A 427 -20.48 7.64 12.26
C GLN A 427 -21.34 6.61 13.01
N GLY A 428 -21.28 6.60 14.35
CA GLY A 428 -22.01 5.66 15.20
C GLY A 428 -21.38 4.27 15.34
N TYR A 429 -20.25 4.01 14.68
CA TYR A 429 -19.50 2.77 14.89
C TYR A 429 -18.75 2.81 16.23
N THR A 430 -18.61 1.64 16.84
CA THR A 430 -17.91 1.47 18.11
C THR A 430 -16.42 1.25 17.86
N TYR A 431 -15.60 1.89 18.68
CA TYR A 431 -14.15 1.79 18.73
C TYR A 431 -13.76 1.39 20.15
N GLU A 432 -12.69 0.63 20.31
CA GLU A 432 -12.14 0.31 21.62
C GLU A 432 -10.61 0.33 21.62
N GLY A 433 -10.04 0.56 22.80
CA GLY A 433 -8.60 0.50 23.01
C GLY A 433 -8.11 -0.94 22.95
N PHE A 434 -7.66 -1.35 21.77
CA PHE A 434 -7.51 -2.76 21.42
C PHE A 434 -6.22 -3.43 21.92
N GLY A 435 -5.34 -2.74 22.64
CA GLY A 435 -4.08 -3.32 23.13
C GLY A 435 -3.30 -3.99 22.00
N THR A 436 -2.96 -5.26 22.14
CA THR A 436 -2.21 -6.06 21.15
C THR A 436 -3.09 -6.86 20.19
N THR A 437 -4.43 -6.75 20.25
CA THR A 437 -5.38 -7.63 19.51
C THR A 437 -5.03 -7.83 18.04
N TYR A 438 -4.59 -6.78 17.34
CA TYR A 438 -4.22 -6.88 15.92
C TYR A 438 -2.89 -7.62 15.70
N LEU A 439 -1.92 -7.44 16.60
CA LEU A 439 -0.65 -8.16 16.56
C LEU A 439 -0.86 -9.64 16.89
N ASP A 440 -1.73 -9.94 17.86
CA ASP A 440 -2.14 -11.31 18.19
C ASP A 440 -2.81 -11.97 16.96
N THR A 441 -3.67 -11.23 16.26
CA THR A 441 -4.29 -11.71 15.01
C THR A 441 -3.25 -12.00 13.92
N VAL A 442 -2.20 -11.17 13.77
CA VAL A 442 -1.10 -11.47 12.83
C VAL A 442 -0.43 -12.79 13.22
N SER A 443 -0.07 -12.95 14.50
CA SER A 443 0.58 -14.16 15.01
C SER A 443 -0.24 -15.42 14.77
N GLU A 444 -1.54 -15.36 15.02
CA GLU A 444 -2.44 -16.51 14.88
C GLU A 444 -2.73 -16.88 13.42
N ARG A 445 -2.82 -15.89 12.53
CA ARG A 445 -3.34 -16.09 11.15
C ARG A 445 -2.27 -16.15 10.08
N LEU A 446 -1.17 -15.42 10.30
CA LEU A 446 -0.04 -15.27 9.40
C LEU A 446 1.30 -15.71 10.01
N GLY A 447 1.38 -15.84 11.34
CA GLY A 447 2.53 -16.42 12.02
C GLY A 447 2.73 -17.89 11.63
N GLY A 448 4.00 -18.28 11.49
CA GLY A 448 4.43 -19.64 11.12
C GLY A 448 5.18 -20.35 12.22
#